data_AF-A0A8J5WQX3-F1
#
_entry.id   AF-A0A8J5WQX3-F1
#
_cell.length_a   1.000
_cell.length_b   1.000
_cell.length_c   1.000
_cell.angle_alpha   90.00
_cell.angle_beta   90.00
_cell.angle_gamma   90.00
#
_symmetry.space_group_name_H-M   'P 1'
#
loop_
_entity.id
_entity.type
_entity.pdbx_description
1 polymer ?
#
loop_
_entity_poly.entity_id
_entity_poly.type
_entity_poly.pdbx_seq_one_letter_code
_entity_poly.pdbx_strand_id
1 'polypeptide(L)'
;MSHFTEFGVDIILRCWIQEEFDTYDHNAHLFVKLQFLKKRSKIMEIVAAKDIIFALAHSGLCAAFSRVTNKRISFLNLSPDEVIRSLFYNKNNDSLITVSVYASDHFSTLKCRTTPIEYIRRNQLDAGLPLFETESLKWPGFVEFDDVNGKVLTYSAQDGIYKVFDLKNYSFLYSIPDTNVQEIKISPGIMLLIYERTPSYVPLKILSIEDGKPLKSFKHLLHRNKKIDFIEQFNEKLLVKQEDESLQILDVRSSEVIEVSVTKFMTPSAFIFLYENNLFLTFRNRTVAVWNFRGELVTSFEDHLLWHQDCSTNNIYITSDQDLIISYCKSEAAVDDGTGAVHKL
;
A
#
# COMPACT_ATOMS: atom_id res chain seq x y z
N MET A 1 -20.48 7.05 4.61
CA MET A 1 -19.81 6.76 5.90
C MET A 1 -18.36 7.17 5.75
N SER A 2 -17.78 7.88 6.70
CA SER A 2 -16.34 8.22 6.77
C SER A 2 -15.85 8.06 8.21
N HIS A 3 -16.22 6.91 8.78
CA HIS A 3 -15.72 6.46 10.07
C HIS A 3 -14.71 5.35 9.80
N PHE A 4 -13.68 5.27 10.61
CA PHE A 4 -12.79 4.11 10.69
C PHE A 4 -12.60 3.72 12.15
N THR A 5 -12.23 2.46 12.36
CA THR A 5 -12.25 1.84 13.68
C THR A 5 -10.90 1.18 13.98
N GLU A 6 -10.40 1.37 15.19
CA GLU A 6 -9.19 0.72 15.71
C GLU A 6 -9.58 -0.52 16.54
N PHE A 7 -8.85 -1.63 16.39
CA PHE A 7 -9.12 -2.90 17.08
C PHE A 7 -7.88 -3.39 17.84
N GLY A 8 -8.02 -3.72 19.13
CA GLY A 8 -7.00 -4.38 19.97
C GLY A 8 -6.94 -5.90 19.76
N VAL A 9 -5.76 -6.55 19.80
CA VAL A 9 -5.63 -8.03 19.81
C VAL A 9 -5.05 -8.51 21.14
N ASP A 10 -5.60 -9.60 21.68
CA ASP A 10 -5.08 -10.29 22.87
C ASP A 10 -4.59 -11.71 22.51
N ILE A 11 -3.84 -12.37 23.41
CA ILE A 11 -3.14 -13.67 23.23
C ILE A 11 -4.03 -14.80 22.69
N ILE A 12 -5.36 -14.65 22.74
CA ILE A 12 -6.36 -15.66 22.38
C ILE A 12 -7.15 -15.27 21.11
N LEU A 13 -6.66 -14.31 20.31
CA LEU A 13 -7.34 -13.76 19.12
C LEU A 13 -8.74 -13.26 19.54
N ARG A 14 -8.85 -12.02 20.05
CA ARG A 14 -10.15 -11.33 20.22
C ARG A 14 -9.97 -9.86 19.86
N CYS A 15 -10.60 -9.41 18.78
CA CYS A 15 -10.70 -7.99 18.41
C CYS A 15 -11.89 -7.28 19.08
N TRP A 16 -11.68 -6.06 19.59
CA TRP A 16 -12.73 -5.18 20.13
C TRP A 16 -12.55 -3.76 19.60
N ILE A 17 -13.65 -3.06 19.30
CA ILE A 17 -13.62 -1.64 18.91
C ILE A 17 -13.02 -0.83 20.06
N GLN A 18 -11.92 -0.14 19.79
CA GLN A 18 -11.31 0.77 20.76
C GLN A 18 -11.86 2.19 20.61
N GLU A 19 -11.89 2.74 19.39
CA GLU A 19 -12.26 4.14 19.11
C GLU A 19 -12.83 4.31 17.70
N GLU A 20 -13.58 5.40 17.48
CA GLU A 20 -14.15 5.82 16.19
C GLU A 20 -13.73 7.25 15.84
N PHE A 21 -13.17 7.43 14.63
CA PHE A 21 -12.72 8.74 14.14
C PHE A 21 -13.53 9.17 12.91
N ASP A 22 -13.97 10.44 12.89
CA ASP A 22 -14.67 11.02 11.73
C ASP A 22 -13.77 12.02 10.98
N THR A 23 -13.49 11.72 9.70
CA THR A 23 -12.74 12.61 8.81
C THR A 23 -13.58 13.75 8.24
N TYR A 24 -14.91 13.69 8.36
CA TYR A 24 -15.79 14.73 7.86
C TYR A 24 -15.79 15.95 8.79
N ASP A 25 -15.68 17.14 8.19
CA ASP A 25 -15.89 18.40 8.90
C ASP A 25 -16.87 19.25 8.12
N HIS A 26 -17.96 19.63 8.79
CA HIS A 26 -18.89 20.60 8.23
C HIS A 26 -18.19 21.92 7.89
N ASN A 27 -17.10 22.31 8.57
CA ASN A 27 -16.35 23.55 8.33
C ASN A 27 -15.22 23.43 7.29
N ALA A 28 -14.87 22.22 6.82
CA ALA A 28 -13.81 22.04 5.81
C ALA A 28 -14.11 22.81 4.50
N HIS A 29 -15.37 23.11 4.22
CA HIS A 29 -15.78 23.92 3.05
C HIS A 29 -15.17 25.32 3.00
N LEU A 30 -14.73 25.87 4.14
CA LEU A 30 -14.11 27.19 4.23
C LEU A 30 -12.68 27.19 3.68
N PHE A 31 -12.02 26.03 3.68
CA PHE A 31 -10.63 25.87 3.26
C PHE A 31 -10.49 25.33 1.83
N VAL A 32 -11.43 24.52 1.34
CA VAL A 32 -11.32 23.86 0.03
C VAL A 32 -12.12 24.53 -1.09
N LYS A 33 -11.52 24.63 -2.28
CA LYS A 33 -12.15 25.17 -3.50
C LYS A 33 -12.95 24.11 -4.26
N LEU A 34 -12.45 22.87 -4.28
CA LEU A 34 -13.03 21.78 -5.06
C LEU A 34 -14.29 21.22 -4.38
N GLN A 35 -15.42 21.23 -5.09
CA GLN A 35 -16.73 20.88 -4.52
C GLN A 35 -16.81 19.42 -4.03
N PHE A 36 -16.08 18.51 -4.66
CA PHE A 36 -16.05 17.10 -4.24
C PHE A 36 -15.26 16.88 -2.93
N LEU A 37 -14.32 17.77 -2.58
CA LEU A 37 -13.62 17.71 -1.29
C LEU A 37 -14.57 18.04 -0.12
N LYS A 38 -15.65 18.80 -0.37
CA LYS A 38 -16.63 19.20 0.66
C LYS A 38 -17.59 18.07 1.05
N LYS A 39 -17.62 16.99 0.29
CA LYS A 39 -18.54 15.86 0.51
C LYS A 39 -17.88 14.80 1.36
N ARG A 40 -18.69 14.12 2.18
CA ARG A 40 -18.25 12.91 2.88
C ARG A 40 -17.81 11.86 1.87
N SER A 41 -16.64 11.27 2.08
CA SER A 41 -16.03 10.32 1.15
C SER A 41 -15.49 9.10 1.89
N LYS A 42 -15.41 7.95 1.21
CA LYS A 42 -14.85 6.71 1.78
C LYS A 42 -13.38 6.95 2.15
N ILE A 43 -12.89 6.28 3.19
CA ILE A 43 -11.44 6.25 3.47
C ILE A 43 -10.77 5.37 2.40
N MET A 44 -9.63 5.82 1.91
CA MET A 44 -8.84 5.17 0.86
C MET A 44 -7.52 4.62 1.40
N GLU A 45 -6.94 5.28 2.41
CA GLU A 45 -5.67 4.88 3.01
C GLU A 45 -5.62 5.34 4.46
N ILE A 46 -5.07 4.50 5.34
CA ILE A 46 -4.80 4.81 6.75
C ILE A 46 -3.31 4.56 7.01
N VAL A 47 -2.64 5.55 7.59
CA VAL A 47 -1.23 5.44 8.00
C VAL A 47 -1.12 5.84 9.47
N ALA A 48 -0.40 5.04 10.26
CA ALA A 48 -0.08 5.39 11.64
C ALA A 48 1.40 5.80 11.76
N ALA A 49 1.65 6.89 12.48
CA ALA A 49 2.98 7.30 12.88
C ALA A 49 2.98 7.66 14.37
N LYS A 50 3.59 6.80 15.20
CA LYS A 50 3.64 6.97 16.66
C LYS A 50 2.24 7.10 17.26
N ASP A 51 1.94 8.26 17.83
CA ASP A 51 0.68 8.64 18.47
C ASP A 51 -0.30 9.36 17.52
N ILE A 52 -0.04 9.36 16.22
CA ILE A 52 -0.89 10.01 15.22
C ILE A 52 -1.42 8.98 14.22
N ILE A 53 -2.73 9.06 13.94
CA ILE A 53 -3.37 8.34 12.83
C ILE A 53 -3.67 9.34 11.73
N PHE A 54 -3.28 9.00 10.51
CA PHE A 54 -3.63 9.71 9.29
C PHE A 54 -4.68 8.92 8.53
N ALA A 55 -5.74 9.60 8.13
CA ALA A 55 -6.79 9.01 7.32
C ALA A 55 -6.98 9.84 6.05
N LEU A 56 -6.66 9.24 4.91
CA LEU A 56 -6.85 9.82 3.59
C LEU A 56 -8.19 9.36 3.02
N ALA A 57 -9.08 10.31 2.76
CA ALA A 57 -10.33 10.03 2.07
C ALA A 57 -10.10 9.89 0.56
N HIS A 58 -10.94 9.13 -0.13
CA HIS A 58 -10.93 8.99 -1.59
C HIS A 58 -11.15 10.32 -2.32
N SER A 59 -11.72 11.32 -1.65
CA SER A 59 -11.80 12.68 -2.20
C SER A 59 -10.41 13.35 -2.30
N GLY A 60 -9.45 12.90 -1.48
CA GLY A 60 -8.09 13.42 -1.33
C GLY A 60 -7.91 14.43 -0.19
N LEU A 61 -8.90 14.53 0.71
CA LEU A 61 -8.72 15.16 2.02
C LEU A 61 -7.99 14.19 2.95
N CYS A 62 -6.93 14.66 3.59
CA CYS A 62 -6.22 13.89 4.61
C CYS A 62 -6.38 14.54 5.97
N ALA A 63 -6.88 13.81 6.95
CA ALA A 63 -6.97 14.26 8.34
C ALA A 63 -5.93 13.55 9.22
N ALA A 64 -5.36 14.28 10.17
CA ALA A 64 -4.46 13.75 11.20
C ALA A 64 -5.18 13.77 12.56
N PHE A 65 -5.12 12.68 13.31
CA PHE A 65 -5.75 12.52 14.62
C PHE A 65 -4.72 12.10 15.66
N SER A 66 -4.78 12.73 16.84
CA SER A 66 -3.97 12.30 17.98
C SER A 66 -4.63 11.12 18.68
N ARG A 67 -3.91 10.02 18.83
CA ARG A 67 -4.31 8.83 19.62
C ARG A 67 -4.30 9.08 21.14
N VAL A 68 -3.64 10.15 21.58
CA VAL A 68 -3.60 10.52 23.01
C VAL A 68 -4.85 11.29 23.42
N THR A 69 -5.32 12.18 22.54
CA THR A 69 -6.44 13.08 22.86
C THR A 69 -7.74 12.72 22.14
N ASN A 70 -7.69 11.77 21.19
CA ASN A 70 -8.77 11.37 20.29
C ASN A 70 -9.40 12.56 19.54
N LYS A 71 -8.59 13.59 19.28
CA LYS A 71 -9.00 14.79 18.54
C LYS A 71 -8.24 14.89 17.25
N ARG A 72 -8.92 15.43 16.23
CA ARG A 72 -8.28 15.82 14.98
C ARG A 72 -7.31 16.97 15.25
N ILE A 73 -6.07 16.79 14.82
CA ILE A 73 -5.01 17.78 14.86
C ILE A 73 -5.26 18.80 13.73
N SER A 74 -5.36 18.31 12.49
CA SER A 74 -5.55 19.16 11.31
C SER A 74 -5.93 18.36 10.06
N PHE A 75 -6.23 19.08 8.98
CA PHE A 75 -6.17 18.55 7.62
C PHE A 75 -4.78 18.82 7.04
N LEU A 76 -4.20 17.85 6.33
CA LEU A 76 -2.83 17.96 5.80
C LEU A 76 -2.72 18.70 4.46
N ASN A 77 -3.84 18.89 3.77
CA ASN A 77 -3.92 19.66 2.53
C ASN A 77 -3.49 21.12 2.82
N LEU A 78 -2.59 21.67 2.01
CA LEU A 78 -2.07 23.04 2.11
C LEU A 78 -2.73 23.99 1.13
N SER A 79 -3.17 23.50 -0.04
CA SER A 79 -3.86 24.32 -1.05
C SER A 79 -5.34 23.97 -1.19
N PRO A 80 -6.23 24.96 -1.44
CA PRO A 80 -7.65 24.70 -1.70
C PRO A 80 -7.95 23.82 -2.92
N ASP A 81 -6.98 23.67 -3.84
CA ASP A 81 -7.07 22.85 -5.05
C ASP A 81 -6.18 21.59 -5.02
N GLU A 82 -5.55 21.32 -3.86
CA GLU A 82 -4.72 20.14 -3.65
C GLU A 82 -5.58 18.90 -3.37
N VAL A 83 -5.16 17.79 -3.96
CA VAL A 83 -5.75 16.49 -3.74
C VAL A 83 -4.65 15.49 -3.41
N ILE A 84 -4.60 15.03 -2.16
CA ILE A 84 -3.63 14.03 -1.71
C ILE A 84 -4.05 12.65 -2.26
N ARG A 85 -3.07 11.88 -2.74
CA ARG A 85 -3.26 10.58 -3.39
C ARG A 85 -2.67 9.42 -2.61
N SER A 86 -1.58 9.68 -1.88
CA SER A 86 -0.95 8.67 -1.05
C SER A 86 -0.19 9.29 0.12
N LEU A 87 -0.04 8.52 1.19
CA LEU A 87 0.72 8.85 2.39
C LEU A 87 1.82 7.82 2.61
N PHE A 88 2.97 8.26 3.12
CA PHE A 88 4.03 7.36 3.55
C PHE A 88 4.71 7.87 4.82
N TYR A 89 4.72 7.07 5.88
CA TYR A 89 5.47 7.41 7.09
C TYR A 89 6.93 6.95 6.96
N ASN A 90 7.83 7.92 6.79
CA ASN A 90 9.26 7.66 6.72
C ASN A 90 9.86 7.54 8.13
N LYS A 91 10.04 6.31 8.60
CA LYS A 91 10.67 5.98 9.89
C LYS A 91 12.13 6.44 9.97
N ASN A 92 12.85 6.59 8.84
CA ASN A 92 14.27 6.94 8.82
C ASN A 92 14.57 8.37 9.29
N ASN A 93 13.63 9.29 9.09
CA ASN A 93 13.77 10.70 9.48
C ASN A 93 12.54 11.26 10.21
N ASP A 94 11.66 10.38 10.68
CA ASP A 94 10.45 10.69 11.45
C ASP A 94 9.58 11.76 10.79
N SER A 95 9.25 11.54 9.51
CA SER A 95 8.42 12.45 8.72
C SER A 95 7.31 11.72 7.98
N LEU A 96 6.22 12.42 7.71
CA LEU A 96 5.18 11.95 6.80
C LEU A 96 5.44 12.56 5.41
N ILE A 97 5.43 11.71 4.40
CA ILE A 97 5.45 12.10 3.00
C ILE A 97 4.02 12.08 2.46
N THR A 98 3.60 13.18 1.84
CA THR A 98 2.34 13.28 1.10
C THR A 98 2.62 13.35 -0.38
N VAL A 99 1.95 12.53 -1.18
CA VAL A 99 1.96 12.61 -2.64
C VAL A 99 0.64 13.24 -3.10
N SER A 100 0.74 14.40 -3.74
CA SER A 100 -0.41 15.23 -4.10
C SER A 100 -0.47 15.51 -5.59
N VAL A 101 -1.67 15.82 -6.07
CA VAL A 101 -1.91 16.43 -7.38
C VAL A 101 -2.74 17.70 -7.21
N TYR A 102 -2.63 18.64 -8.14
CA TYR A 102 -3.28 19.95 -8.04
C TYR A 102 -4.22 20.18 -9.22
N ALA A 103 -5.39 20.78 -8.97
CA ALA A 103 -6.34 21.10 -10.03
C ALA A 103 -5.80 22.17 -11.00
N SER A 104 -4.97 23.09 -10.50
CA SER A 104 -4.27 24.09 -11.31
C SER A 104 -3.37 23.49 -12.39
N ASP A 105 -2.84 22.28 -12.18
CA ASP A 105 -2.06 21.52 -13.16
C ASP A 105 -2.87 20.34 -13.75
N HIS A 106 -4.20 20.47 -13.78
CA HIS A 106 -5.12 19.46 -14.32
C HIS A 106 -4.91 18.05 -13.73
N PHE A 107 -4.46 17.99 -12.47
CA PHE A 107 -4.10 16.76 -11.76
C PHE A 107 -3.02 15.90 -12.46
N SER A 108 -2.17 16.51 -13.29
CA SER A 108 -1.29 15.77 -14.21
C SER A 108 0.07 15.36 -13.62
N THR A 109 0.59 16.12 -12.64
CA THR A 109 1.90 15.91 -12.03
C THR A 109 1.79 15.52 -10.57
N LEU A 110 2.47 14.43 -10.17
CA LEU A 110 2.65 14.08 -8.76
C LEU A 110 3.65 15.02 -8.10
N LYS A 111 3.28 15.54 -6.93
CA LYS A 111 4.12 16.41 -6.10
C LYS A 111 4.30 15.78 -4.74
N CYS A 112 5.56 15.59 -4.35
CA CYS A 112 5.91 14.98 -3.07
C CYS A 112 6.29 16.07 -2.07
N ARG A 113 5.87 15.92 -0.82
CA ARG A 113 6.28 16.79 0.29
C ARG A 113 6.54 15.94 1.52
N THR A 114 7.67 16.16 2.18
CA THR A 114 7.96 15.61 3.50
C THR A 114 7.61 16.63 4.59
N THR A 115 6.94 16.20 5.64
CA THR A 115 6.62 17.01 6.82
C THR A 115 7.01 16.25 8.08
N PRO A 116 7.95 16.74 8.90
CA PRO A 116 8.30 16.10 10.17
C PRO A 116 7.07 15.87 11.05
N ILE A 117 6.99 14.70 11.70
CA ILE A 117 5.84 14.36 12.57
C ILE A 117 5.64 15.40 13.67
N GLU A 118 6.73 15.94 14.21
CA GLU A 118 6.66 16.99 15.23
C GLU A 118 6.02 18.29 14.73
N TYR A 119 6.21 18.65 13.46
CA TYR A 119 5.55 19.82 12.88
C TYR A 119 4.06 19.56 12.67
N ILE A 120 3.69 18.33 12.32
CA ILE A 120 2.28 17.93 12.24
C ILE A 120 1.63 18.04 13.63
N ARG A 121 2.27 17.53 14.71
CA ARG A 121 1.74 17.65 16.08
C ARG A 121 1.43 19.09 16.48
N ARG A 122 2.29 20.03 16.05
CA ARG A 122 2.17 21.47 16.34
C ARG A 122 1.29 22.22 15.33
N ASN A 123 0.70 21.52 14.37
CA ASN A 123 -0.07 22.09 13.26
C ASN A 123 0.73 23.13 12.44
N GLN A 124 2.01 22.87 12.20
CA GLN A 124 2.94 23.71 11.44
C GLN A 124 3.21 23.12 10.04
N LEU A 125 2.13 22.87 9.29
CA LEU A 125 2.20 22.10 8.04
C LEU A 125 2.96 22.80 6.90
N ASP A 126 2.97 24.14 6.91
CA ASP A 126 3.68 24.97 5.91
C ASP A 126 5.21 24.84 5.98
N ALA A 127 5.74 24.25 7.05
CA ALA A 127 7.17 23.98 7.21
C ALA A 127 7.62 22.68 6.53
N GLY A 128 6.72 21.99 5.82
CA GLY A 128 7.07 20.83 4.99
C GLY A 128 7.92 21.21 3.78
N LEU A 129 8.79 20.28 3.35
CA LEU A 129 9.73 20.50 2.26
C LEU A 129 9.30 19.73 1.01
N PRO A 130 9.31 20.35 -0.19
CA PRO A 130 9.06 19.63 -1.42
C PRO A 130 10.17 18.61 -1.69
N LEU A 131 9.80 17.49 -2.32
CA LEU A 131 10.72 16.43 -2.72
C LEU A 131 10.64 16.22 -4.24
N PHE A 132 11.78 15.83 -4.83
CA PHE A 132 11.90 15.45 -6.24
C PHE A 132 11.42 16.52 -7.22
N GLU A 133 11.64 17.81 -6.92
CA GLU A 133 11.18 18.92 -7.78
C GLU A 133 11.80 18.89 -9.18
N THR A 134 12.96 18.27 -9.32
CA THR A 134 13.65 18.06 -10.60
C THR A 134 13.10 16.89 -11.41
N GLU A 135 12.23 16.05 -10.83
CA GLU A 135 11.67 14.87 -11.47
C GLU A 135 10.34 15.16 -12.16
N SER A 136 10.16 14.63 -13.37
CA SER A 136 8.91 14.72 -14.13
C SER A 136 7.99 13.54 -13.80
N LEU A 137 7.30 13.62 -12.67
CA LEU A 137 6.38 12.58 -12.20
C LEU A 137 4.96 12.76 -12.78
N LYS A 138 4.86 12.84 -14.11
CA LYS A 138 3.58 12.90 -14.82
C LYS A 138 3.14 11.51 -15.24
N TRP A 139 1.85 11.21 -15.12
CA TRP A 139 1.30 9.91 -15.54
C TRP A 139 1.77 9.55 -16.97
N PRO A 140 2.24 8.30 -17.21
CA PRO A 140 2.27 7.13 -16.31
C PRO A 140 3.48 7.04 -15.36
N GLY A 141 4.23 8.13 -15.15
CA GLY A 141 5.29 8.24 -14.14
C GLY A 141 4.77 8.10 -12.70
N PHE A 142 5.63 7.61 -11.81
CA PHE A 142 5.28 7.29 -10.43
C PHE A 142 6.46 7.49 -9.47
N VAL A 143 6.14 7.42 -8.17
CA VAL A 143 7.10 7.36 -7.07
C VAL A 143 6.67 6.26 -6.10
N GLU A 144 7.62 5.47 -5.64
CA GLU A 144 7.43 4.38 -4.68
C GLU A 144 8.47 4.50 -3.57
N PHE A 145 8.03 4.41 -2.32
CA PHE A 145 8.87 4.54 -1.14
C PHE A 145 9.04 3.17 -0.49
N ASP A 146 10.29 2.79 -0.23
CA ASP A 146 10.63 1.49 0.34
C ASP A 146 11.44 1.69 1.63
N ASP A 147 10.76 1.53 2.77
CA ASP A 147 11.39 1.65 4.09
C ASP A 147 12.35 0.50 4.40
N VAL A 148 12.15 -0.67 3.81
CA VAL A 148 12.94 -1.87 4.06
C VAL A 148 14.35 -1.72 3.53
N ASN A 149 14.52 -1.28 2.28
CA ASN A 149 15.85 -1.01 1.72
C ASN A 149 16.31 0.44 1.89
N GLY A 150 15.46 1.30 2.47
CA GLY A 150 15.76 2.72 2.64
C GLY A 150 15.92 3.45 1.32
N LYS A 151 15.11 3.11 0.31
CA LYS A 151 15.20 3.67 -1.04
C LYS A 151 13.88 4.32 -1.48
N VAL A 152 13.97 5.18 -2.48
CA VAL A 152 12.82 5.70 -3.23
C VAL A 152 13.05 5.41 -4.70
N LEU A 153 12.08 4.80 -5.36
CA LEU A 153 12.08 4.56 -6.80
C LEU A 153 11.17 5.58 -7.47
N THR A 154 11.68 6.25 -8.49
CA THR A 154 10.85 7.09 -9.37
C THR A 154 10.92 6.60 -10.80
N TYR A 155 9.85 6.86 -11.56
CA TYR A 155 9.81 6.67 -13.00
C TYR A 155 9.32 7.95 -13.69
N SER A 156 10.13 8.47 -14.60
CA SER A 156 9.75 9.57 -15.51
C SER A 156 9.35 8.98 -16.85
N ALA A 157 8.06 9.03 -17.18
CA ALA A 157 7.56 8.55 -18.47
C ALA A 157 8.06 9.41 -19.65
N GLN A 158 8.36 10.68 -19.39
CA GLN A 158 8.92 11.60 -20.39
C GLN A 158 10.35 11.21 -20.77
N ASP A 159 11.16 10.83 -19.77
CA ASP A 159 12.56 10.50 -19.96
C ASP A 159 12.78 8.99 -20.18
N GLY A 160 11.78 8.17 -19.91
CA GLY A 160 11.83 6.71 -20.01
C GLY A 160 12.85 6.10 -19.05
N ILE A 161 13.08 6.72 -17.89
CA ILE A 161 14.14 6.34 -16.95
C ILE A 161 13.60 6.14 -15.54
N TYR A 162 14.10 5.09 -14.90
CA TYR A 162 13.92 4.89 -13.47
C TYR A 162 15.10 5.45 -12.71
N LYS A 163 14.84 6.10 -11.57
CA LYS A 163 15.89 6.61 -10.68
C LYS A 163 15.65 6.11 -9.26
N VAL A 164 16.74 5.83 -8.58
CA VAL A 164 16.75 5.40 -7.18
C VAL A 164 17.39 6.50 -6.34
N PHE A 165 16.72 6.86 -5.25
CA PHE A 165 17.17 7.85 -4.27
C PHE A 165 17.28 7.21 -2.89
N ASP A 166 18.11 7.80 -2.04
CA ASP A 166 18.21 7.44 -0.63
C ASP A 166 16.98 7.97 0.13
N LEU A 167 16.30 7.13 0.91
CA LEU A 167 15.08 7.53 1.62
C LEU A 167 15.35 8.43 2.84
N LYS A 168 16.57 8.41 3.39
CA LYS A 168 16.92 9.18 4.58
C LYS A 168 17.13 10.66 4.25
N ASN A 169 17.83 10.95 3.16
CA ASN A 169 18.21 12.31 2.75
C ASN A 169 17.72 12.72 1.35
N TYR A 170 17.03 11.84 0.63
CA TYR A 170 16.46 12.06 -0.70
C TYR A 170 17.50 12.37 -1.79
N SER A 171 18.77 12.04 -1.56
CA SER A 171 19.81 12.19 -2.57
C SER A 171 19.69 11.14 -3.65
N PHE A 172 20.00 11.53 -4.89
CA PHE A 172 20.06 10.61 -6.02
C PHE A 172 21.21 9.60 -5.84
N LEU A 173 20.95 8.33 -6.11
CA LEU A 173 21.93 7.26 -6.03
C LEU A 173 22.36 6.78 -7.42
N TYR A 174 21.42 6.24 -8.20
CA TYR A 174 21.69 5.72 -9.54
C TYR A 174 20.40 5.66 -10.38
N SER A 175 20.57 5.45 -11.69
CA SER A 175 19.47 5.23 -12.62
C SER A 175 19.48 3.80 -13.15
N ILE A 176 18.30 3.28 -13.50
CA ILE A 176 18.15 1.99 -14.17
C ILE A 176 17.86 2.26 -15.65
N PRO A 177 18.78 1.95 -16.57
CA PRO A 177 18.65 2.30 -17.99
C PRO A 177 17.84 1.29 -18.80
N ASP A 178 17.19 0.32 -18.15
CA ASP A 178 16.44 -0.74 -18.82
C ASP A 178 15.16 -0.19 -19.48
N THR A 179 14.93 -0.63 -20.71
CA THR A 179 13.73 -0.30 -21.50
C THR A 179 12.77 -1.48 -21.53
N ASN A 180 11.50 -1.22 -21.86
CA ASN A 180 10.43 -2.23 -21.94
C ASN A 180 10.18 -2.99 -20.63
N VAL A 181 10.52 -2.38 -19.50
CA VAL A 181 10.13 -2.84 -18.17
C VAL A 181 8.64 -2.54 -17.99
N GLN A 182 7.85 -3.58 -17.77
CA GLN A 182 6.42 -3.47 -17.52
C GLN A 182 6.15 -3.11 -16.05
N GLU A 183 6.91 -3.71 -15.14
CA GLU A 183 6.78 -3.51 -13.69
C GLU A 183 8.14 -3.73 -13.01
N ILE A 184 8.39 -2.99 -11.94
CA ILE A 184 9.49 -3.27 -11.00
C ILE A 184 8.85 -3.63 -9.67
N LYS A 185 9.24 -4.76 -9.10
CA LYS A 185 8.90 -5.11 -7.72
C LYS A 185 10.14 -5.01 -6.85
N ILE A 186 10.01 -4.40 -5.69
CA ILE A 186 11.10 -4.22 -4.72
C ILE A 186 10.96 -5.27 -3.61
N SER A 187 12.09 -5.83 -3.19
CA SER A 187 12.18 -6.77 -2.08
C SER A 187 13.49 -6.56 -1.34
N PRO A 188 13.65 -7.08 -0.11
CA PRO A 188 14.90 -6.94 0.63
C PRO A 188 16.13 -7.32 -0.21
N GLY A 189 17.03 -6.36 -0.43
CA GLY A 189 18.28 -6.51 -1.16
C GLY A 189 18.17 -6.55 -2.69
N ILE A 190 16.98 -6.62 -3.28
CA ILE A 190 16.82 -6.83 -4.73
C ILE A 190 15.65 -6.05 -5.35
N MET A 191 15.77 -5.75 -6.64
CA MET A 191 14.66 -5.33 -7.50
C MET A 191 14.43 -6.38 -8.58
N LEU A 192 13.17 -6.78 -8.78
CA LEU A 192 12.76 -7.64 -9.87
C LEU A 192 12.14 -6.80 -10.99
N LEU A 193 12.83 -6.71 -12.11
CA LEU A 193 12.31 -6.15 -13.35
C LEU A 193 11.52 -7.22 -14.07
N ILE A 194 10.24 -6.95 -14.27
CA ILE A 194 9.30 -7.76 -15.05
C ILE A 194 9.13 -7.07 -16.39
N TYR A 195 9.53 -7.75 -17.46
CA TYR A 195 9.40 -7.24 -18.82
C TYR A 195 8.09 -7.68 -19.45
N GLU A 196 7.75 -7.07 -20.59
CA GLU A 196 6.60 -7.48 -21.38
C GLU A 196 6.63 -9.00 -21.65
N ARG A 197 5.53 -9.68 -21.30
CA ARG A 197 5.43 -11.13 -21.46
C ARG A 197 5.43 -11.53 -22.92
N THR A 198 5.99 -12.70 -23.19
CA THR A 198 5.79 -13.41 -24.45
C THR A 198 4.66 -14.45 -24.29
N PRO A 199 4.14 -15.04 -25.39
CA PRO A 199 3.10 -16.06 -25.30
C PRO A 199 3.44 -17.30 -24.46
N SER A 200 4.72 -17.57 -24.19
CA SER A 200 5.17 -18.79 -23.50
C SER A 200 6.11 -18.56 -22.32
N TYR A 201 6.50 -17.32 -22.05
CA TYR A 201 7.32 -16.97 -20.88
C TYR A 201 7.27 -15.48 -20.58
N VAL A 202 7.56 -15.11 -19.33
CA VAL A 202 7.87 -13.73 -18.95
C VAL A 202 9.39 -13.59 -18.73
N PRO A 203 10.07 -12.66 -19.41
CA PRO A 203 11.46 -12.33 -19.09
C PRO A 203 11.54 -11.61 -17.75
N LEU A 204 12.52 -11.97 -16.94
CA LEU A 204 12.75 -11.42 -15.61
C LEU A 204 14.23 -11.09 -15.42
N LYS A 205 14.52 -9.96 -14.77
CA LYS A 205 15.87 -9.56 -14.38
C LYS A 205 15.88 -9.12 -12.93
N ILE A 206 16.84 -9.61 -12.17
CA ILE A 206 17.08 -9.21 -10.79
C ILE A 206 18.26 -8.25 -10.77
N LEU A 207 18.05 -7.08 -10.16
CA LEU A 207 19.08 -6.11 -9.85
C LEU A 207 19.33 -6.07 -8.34
N SER A 208 20.54 -5.73 -7.95
CA SER A 208 20.86 -5.27 -6.60
C SER A 208 20.18 -3.93 -6.33
N ILE A 209 19.48 -3.80 -5.21
CA ILE A 209 18.85 -2.53 -4.79
C ILE A 209 19.88 -1.51 -4.27
N GLU A 210 21.13 -1.93 -4.02
CA GLU A 210 22.16 -1.03 -3.49
C GLU A 210 22.87 -0.24 -4.58
N ASP A 211 23.07 -0.84 -5.76
CA ASP A 211 23.87 -0.24 -6.83
C ASP A 211 23.29 -0.45 -8.23
N GLY A 212 22.10 -1.06 -8.35
CA GLY A 212 21.44 -1.29 -9.62
C GLY A 212 22.10 -2.35 -10.52
N LYS A 213 23.15 -3.05 -10.04
CA LYS A 213 23.85 -4.04 -10.87
C LYS A 213 23.01 -5.29 -11.09
N PRO A 214 23.04 -5.89 -12.30
CA PRO A 214 22.34 -7.12 -12.57
C PRO A 214 22.94 -8.30 -11.80
N LEU A 215 22.09 -9.01 -11.08
CA LEU A 215 22.45 -10.21 -10.31
C LEU A 215 22.10 -11.48 -11.09
N LYS A 216 20.93 -11.53 -11.73
CA LYS A 216 20.44 -12.70 -12.45
C LYS A 216 19.43 -12.30 -13.52
N SER A 217 19.42 -12.98 -14.65
CA SER A 217 18.38 -12.89 -15.67
C SER A 217 17.85 -14.27 -15.97
N PHE A 218 16.54 -14.43 -16.05
CA PHE A 218 15.91 -15.71 -16.34
C PHE A 218 14.56 -15.53 -17.02
N LYS A 219 14.01 -16.64 -17.51
CA LYS A 219 12.69 -16.68 -18.14
C LYS A 219 11.81 -17.58 -17.30
N HIS A 220 10.70 -17.05 -16.82
CA HIS A 220 9.69 -17.87 -16.15
C HIS A 220 8.70 -18.35 -17.21
N LEU A 221 8.61 -19.68 -17.37
CA LEU A 221 7.76 -20.29 -18.39
C LEU A 221 6.29 -20.08 -18.05
N LEU A 222 5.48 -19.87 -19.08
CA LEU A 222 4.05 -19.67 -18.97
C LEU A 222 3.30 -20.66 -19.84
N HIS A 223 2.14 -21.09 -19.37
CA HIS A 223 1.16 -21.81 -20.17
C HIS A 223 0.64 -20.89 -21.28
N ARG A 224 0.71 -21.38 -22.51
CA ARG A 224 0.29 -20.60 -23.70
C ARG A 224 -1.21 -20.36 -23.69
N ASN A 225 -1.62 -19.21 -24.22
CA ASN A 225 -3.03 -18.80 -24.35
C ASN A 225 -3.79 -18.68 -23.02
N LYS A 226 -3.09 -18.70 -21.88
CA LYS A 226 -3.67 -18.47 -20.56
C LYS A 226 -3.40 -17.04 -20.09
N LYS A 227 -4.40 -16.44 -19.45
CA LYS A 227 -4.23 -15.15 -18.79
C LYS A 227 -3.36 -15.33 -17.54
N ILE A 228 -2.49 -14.36 -17.27
CA ILE A 228 -1.80 -14.26 -15.98
C ILE A 228 -2.78 -13.58 -15.03
N ASP A 229 -3.12 -14.27 -13.95
CA ASP A 229 -3.97 -13.70 -12.91
C ASP A 229 -3.16 -12.71 -12.06
N PHE A 230 -1.96 -13.11 -11.64
CA PHE A 230 -1.00 -12.23 -10.98
C PHE A 230 0.43 -12.77 -11.05
N ILE A 231 1.38 -11.84 -10.87
CA ILE A 231 2.77 -12.12 -10.52
C ILE A 231 3.02 -11.27 -9.28
N GLU A 232 3.40 -11.89 -8.17
CA GLU A 232 3.72 -11.19 -6.93
C GLU A 232 5.05 -11.64 -6.36
N GLN A 233 5.74 -10.74 -5.67
CA GLN A 233 7.04 -11.04 -5.06
C GLN A 233 6.98 -10.84 -3.55
N PHE A 234 7.50 -11.84 -2.83
CA PHE A 234 7.76 -11.75 -1.40
C PHE A 234 9.18 -12.20 -1.12
N ASN A 235 10.04 -11.28 -0.71
CA ASN A 235 11.47 -11.54 -0.55
C ASN A 235 12.05 -12.16 -1.84
N GLU A 236 12.54 -13.39 -1.75
CA GLU A 236 13.12 -14.14 -2.87
C GLU A 236 12.12 -15.12 -3.52
N LYS A 237 10.85 -15.09 -3.09
CA LYS A 237 9.80 -15.95 -3.63
C LYS A 237 8.98 -15.17 -4.65
N LEU A 238 8.91 -15.71 -5.87
CA LEU A 238 8.06 -15.22 -6.94
C LEU A 238 6.84 -16.13 -7.05
N LEU A 239 5.66 -15.55 -6.83
CA LEU A 239 4.38 -16.22 -6.93
C LEU A 239 3.79 -15.89 -8.30
N VAL A 240 3.55 -16.91 -9.11
CA VAL A 240 2.94 -16.77 -10.44
C VAL A 240 1.70 -17.63 -10.51
N LYS A 241 0.59 -17.01 -10.90
CA LYS A 241 -0.69 -17.69 -11.09
C LYS A 241 -1.25 -17.36 -12.46
N GLN A 242 -1.64 -18.41 -13.19
CA GLN A 242 -2.40 -18.30 -14.44
C GLN A 242 -3.80 -18.88 -14.24
N GLU A 243 -4.72 -18.42 -15.09
CA GLU A 243 -6.11 -18.86 -15.11
C GLU A 243 -6.21 -20.38 -15.30
N ASP A 244 -6.92 -21.04 -14.37
CA ASP A 244 -7.09 -22.50 -14.24
C ASP A 244 -5.81 -23.32 -14.03
N GLU A 245 -4.65 -22.71 -13.82
CA GLU A 245 -3.39 -23.42 -13.60
C GLU A 245 -3.02 -23.49 -12.12
N SER A 246 -2.03 -24.30 -11.74
CA SER A 246 -1.49 -24.32 -10.37
C SER A 246 -0.83 -22.98 -10.01
N LEU A 247 -0.81 -22.61 -8.73
CA LEU A 247 0.07 -21.54 -8.25
C LEU A 247 1.51 -22.05 -8.28
N GLN A 248 2.42 -21.30 -8.89
CA GLN A 248 3.85 -21.57 -8.85
C GLN A 248 4.53 -20.62 -7.88
N ILE A 249 5.26 -21.17 -6.92
CA ILE A 249 6.11 -20.43 -5.99
C ILE A 249 7.56 -20.75 -6.34
N LEU A 250 8.21 -19.84 -7.04
CA LEU A 250 9.60 -19.95 -7.48
C LEU A 250 10.52 -19.26 -6.45
N ASP A 251 11.54 -19.96 -5.98
CA ASP A 251 12.68 -19.34 -5.34
C ASP A 251 13.62 -18.76 -6.40
N VAL A 252 13.77 -17.44 -6.44
CA VAL A 252 14.53 -16.78 -7.50
C VAL A 252 16.05 -16.97 -7.36
N ARG A 253 16.55 -17.34 -6.18
CA ARG A 253 17.97 -17.66 -5.96
C ARG A 253 18.27 -19.09 -6.36
N SER A 254 17.59 -20.07 -5.75
CA SER A 254 17.83 -21.51 -6.00
C SER A 254 17.23 -22.01 -7.31
N SER A 255 16.25 -21.30 -7.86
CA SER A 255 15.43 -21.73 -9.01
C SER A 255 14.50 -22.91 -8.71
N GLU A 256 14.31 -23.26 -7.43
CA GLU A 256 13.36 -24.28 -7.02
C GLU A 256 11.92 -23.79 -7.19
N VAL A 257 11.05 -24.66 -7.69
CA VAL A 257 9.63 -24.34 -7.91
C VAL A 257 8.77 -25.28 -7.09
N ILE A 258 7.83 -24.70 -6.35
CA ILE A 258 6.77 -25.41 -5.66
C ILE A 258 5.46 -25.12 -6.39
N GLU A 259 4.68 -26.17 -6.68
CA GLU A 259 3.36 -26.02 -7.29
C GLU A 259 2.25 -26.35 -6.30
N VAL A 260 1.30 -25.43 -6.16
CA VAL A 260 0.08 -25.65 -5.39
C VAL A 260 -1.07 -25.86 -6.35
N SER A 261 -1.64 -27.06 -6.31
CA SER A 261 -2.73 -27.48 -7.20
C SER A 261 -3.87 -26.46 -7.25
N VAL A 262 -4.44 -26.26 -8.43
CA VAL A 262 -5.60 -25.39 -8.67
C VAL A 262 -6.79 -25.68 -7.74
N THR A 263 -6.96 -26.93 -7.29
CA THR A 263 -8.05 -27.32 -6.36
C THR A 263 -7.80 -26.84 -4.94
N LYS A 264 -6.53 -26.62 -4.57
CA LYS A 264 -6.14 -26.11 -3.26
C LYS A 264 -6.04 -24.59 -3.27
N PHE A 265 -5.46 -24.01 -4.32
CA PHE A 265 -5.23 -22.58 -4.43
C PHE A 265 -5.99 -21.97 -5.60
N MET A 266 -7.12 -21.34 -5.28
CA MET A 266 -7.92 -20.58 -6.22
C MET A 266 -7.54 -19.11 -6.16
N THR A 267 -7.63 -18.41 -7.30
CA THR A 267 -7.23 -17.00 -7.41
C THR A 267 -8.02 -16.13 -6.41
N PRO A 268 -7.34 -15.44 -5.48
CA PRO A 268 -7.99 -14.60 -4.49
C PRO A 268 -8.37 -13.23 -5.06
N SER A 269 -9.25 -12.52 -4.37
CA SER A 269 -9.58 -11.12 -4.69
C SER A 269 -8.53 -10.14 -4.18
N ALA A 270 -7.79 -10.51 -3.13
CA ALA A 270 -6.72 -9.70 -2.56
C ALA A 270 -5.70 -10.57 -1.83
N PHE A 271 -4.49 -10.04 -1.67
CA PHE A 271 -3.41 -10.63 -0.91
C PHE A 271 -2.81 -9.62 0.06
N ILE A 272 -2.36 -10.08 1.22
CA ILE A 272 -1.58 -9.28 2.17
C ILE A 272 -0.38 -10.11 2.62
N PHE A 273 0.81 -9.56 2.48
CA PHE A 273 2.04 -10.20 2.94
C PHE A 273 2.28 -9.92 4.42
N LEU A 274 2.63 -10.97 5.18
CA LEU A 274 3.00 -10.89 6.58
C LEU A 274 4.51 -11.14 6.70
N TYR A 275 5.30 -10.08 6.55
CA TYR A 275 6.76 -10.15 6.44
C TYR A 275 7.43 -10.83 7.65
N GLU A 276 7.09 -10.39 8.88
CA GLU A 276 7.66 -10.95 10.12
C GLU A 276 7.43 -12.45 10.27
N ASN A 277 6.25 -12.93 9.84
CA ASN A 277 5.86 -14.33 9.98
C ASN A 277 6.22 -15.20 8.77
N ASN A 278 6.71 -14.61 7.67
CA ASN A 278 6.90 -15.30 6.39
C ASN A 278 5.63 -16.04 5.92
N LEU A 279 4.49 -15.36 6.05
CA LEU A 279 3.17 -15.85 5.63
C LEU A 279 2.52 -14.87 4.67
N PHE A 280 1.46 -15.30 4.00
CA PHE A 280 0.59 -14.41 3.28
C PHE A 280 -0.88 -14.78 3.47
N LEU A 281 -1.71 -13.74 3.53
CA LEU A 281 -3.14 -13.83 3.59
C LEU A 281 -3.71 -13.75 2.18
N THR A 282 -4.69 -14.60 1.90
CA THR A 282 -5.50 -14.51 0.68
C THR A 282 -6.94 -14.31 1.06
N PHE A 283 -7.58 -13.33 0.44
CA PHE A 283 -8.98 -13.00 0.66
C PHE A 283 -9.79 -13.50 -0.51
N ARG A 284 -10.85 -14.24 -0.23
CA ARG A 284 -11.80 -14.65 -1.26
C ARG A 284 -13.17 -14.83 -0.66
N ASN A 285 -14.15 -14.10 -1.20
CA ASN A 285 -15.48 -14.00 -0.60
C ASN A 285 -15.35 -13.61 0.88
N ARG A 286 -15.94 -14.39 1.79
CA ARG A 286 -15.84 -14.20 3.24
C ARG A 286 -14.80 -15.12 3.89
N THR A 287 -13.82 -15.60 3.15
CA THR A 287 -12.80 -16.49 3.70
C THR A 287 -11.43 -15.84 3.57
N VAL A 288 -10.72 -15.82 4.69
CA VAL A 288 -9.30 -15.48 4.75
C VAL A 288 -8.53 -16.77 4.98
N ALA A 289 -7.61 -17.05 4.08
CA ALA A 289 -6.71 -18.20 4.18
C ALA A 289 -5.28 -17.71 4.38
N VAL A 290 -4.58 -18.35 5.30
CA VAL A 290 -3.19 -18.07 5.67
C VAL A 290 -2.31 -19.15 5.07
N TRP A 291 -1.36 -18.73 4.26
CA TRP A 291 -0.48 -19.63 3.51
C TRP A 291 0.97 -19.37 3.88
N ASN A 292 1.79 -20.41 3.80
CA ASN A 292 3.24 -20.26 3.81
C ASN A 292 3.83 -20.38 2.39
N PHE A 293 5.10 -20.06 2.25
CA PHE A 293 5.82 -20.14 0.97
C PHE A 293 6.26 -21.55 0.57
N ARG A 294 5.85 -22.58 1.32
CA ARG A 294 5.89 -23.99 0.88
C ARG A 294 4.58 -24.41 0.21
N GLY A 295 3.64 -23.49 0.05
CA GLY A 295 2.34 -23.77 -0.58
C GLY A 295 1.36 -24.50 0.32
N GLU A 296 1.61 -24.49 1.63
CA GLU A 296 0.77 -25.15 2.63
C GLU A 296 -0.21 -24.14 3.22
N LEU A 297 -1.48 -24.54 3.33
CA LEU A 297 -2.48 -23.80 4.09
C LEU A 297 -2.17 -23.98 5.58
N VAL A 298 -1.83 -22.88 6.25
CA VAL A 298 -1.51 -22.86 7.69
C VAL A 298 -2.80 -22.84 8.51
N THR A 299 -3.73 -21.96 8.14
CA THR A 299 -5.07 -21.87 8.75
C THR A 299 -6.02 -21.09 7.83
N SER A 300 -7.32 -21.13 8.12
CA SER A 300 -8.32 -20.30 7.47
C SER A 300 -9.43 -19.93 8.43
N PHE A 301 -10.00 -18.75 8.27
CA PHE A 301 -11.13 -18.27 9.05
C PHE A 301 -12.12 -17.49 8.17
N GLU A 302 -13.36 -17.36 8.62
CA GLU A 302 -14.32 -16.51 7.95
C GLU A 302 -14.14 -15.04 8.36
N ASP A 303 -14.14 -14.16 7.37
CA ASP A 303 -14.13 -12.72 7.54
C ASP A 303 -15.56 -12.20 7.38
N HIS A 304 -16.10 -11.77 8.51
CA HIS A 304 -17.46 -11.25 8.62
C HIS A 304 -17.53 -9.72 8.61
N LEU A 305 -16.39 -8.99 8.66
CA LEU A 305 -16.37 -7.53 8.94
C LEU A 305 -15.37 -6.71 8.10
N LEU A 306 -14.24 -7.28 7.66
CA LEU A 306 -13.21 -6.57 6.87
C LEU A 306 -13.56 -6.59 5.37
N TRP A 307 -14.20 -7.66 4.90
CA TRP A 307 -14.62 -7.82 3.52
C TRP A 307 -15.96 -7.10 3.22
N HIS A 308 -15.93 -6.24 2.21
CA HIS A 308 -17.12 -5.78 1.51
C HIS A 308 -16.84 -5.73 0.01
N GLN A 309 -17.90 -5.66 -0.80
CA GLN A 309 -17.85 -5.84 -2.26
C GLN A 309 -16.92 -4.86 -3.01
N ASP A 310 -16.47 -3.77 -2.36
CA ASP A 310 -15.56 -2.75 -2.90
C ASP A 310 -14.27 -2.56 -2.07
N CYS A 311 -13.88 -3.50 -1.18
CA CYS A 311 -12.73 -3.30 -0.30
C CYS A 311 -11.39 -3.47 -1.05
N SER A 312 -10.61 -2.40 -1.17
CA SER A 312 -9.21 -2.45 -1.60
C SER A 312 -8.28 -2.74 -0.41
N THR A 313 -7.17 -3.44 -0.61
CA THR A 313 -6.16 -3.76 0.42
C THR A 313 -5.65 -2.54 1.19
N ASN A 314 -5.63 -1.36 0.57
CA ASN A 314 -5.21 -0.10 1.19
C ASN A 314 -6.14 0.38 2.33
N ASN A 315 -7.30 -0.27 2.50
CA ASN A 315 -8.24 -0.01 3.59
C ASN A 315 -7.96 -0.85 4.84
N ILE A 316 -6.90 -1.67 4.81
CA ILE A 316 -6.45 -2.52 5.91
C ILE A 316 -5.00 -2.15 6.20
N TYR A 317 -4.76 -1.61 7.39
CA TYR A 317 -3.43 -1.37 7.92
C TYR A 317 -3.15 -2.36 9.04
N ILE A 318 -2.04 -3.08 8.95
CA ILE A 318 -1.56 -3.97 10.02
C ILE A 318 -0.38 -3.26 10.69
N THR A 319 -0.41 -3.17 12.02
CA THR A 319 0.70 -2.56 12.78
C THR A 319 2.00 -3.31 12.58
N SER A 320 3.12 -2.63 12.81
CA SER A 320 4.45 -3.24 12.67
C SER A 320 4.66 -4.44 13.60
N ASP A 321 4.02 -4.43 14.78
CA ASP A 321 4.07 -5.54 15.74
C ASP A 321 3.09 -6.68 15.38
N GLN A 322 2.30 -6.51 14.30
CA GLN A 322 1.26 -7.43 13.80
C GLN A 322 0.21 -7.84 14.83
N ASP A 323 0.02 -6.99 15.84
CA ASP A 323 -0.92 -7.15 16.94
C ASP A 323 -2.18 -6.31 16.77
N LEU A 324 -2.29 -5.47 15.74
CA LEU A 324 -3.47 -4.68 15.46
C LEU A 324 -3.74 -4.67 13.96
N ILE A 325 -5.02 -4.81 13.61
CA ILE A 325 -5.53 -4.58 12.26
C ILE A 325 -6.47 -3.39 12.35
N ILE A 326 -6.13 -2.31 11.68
CA ILE A 326 -6.98 -1.14 11.49
C ILE A 326 -7.63 -1.29 10.12
N SER A 327 -8.96 -1.27 10.08
CA SER A 327 -9.68 -1.39 8.81
C SER A 327 -10.84 -0.42 8.70
N TYR A 328 -11.11 0.01 7.47
CA TYR A 328 -12.32 0.74 7.14
C TYR A 328 -13.52 -0.21 7.08
N CYS A 329 -14.36 -0.15 8.11
CA CYS A 329 -15.62 -0.90 8.19
C CYS A 329 -16.83 0.00 7.94
N LYS A 330 -17.94 -0.59 7.48
CA LYS A 330 -19.24 0.09 7.36
C LYS A 330 -19.85 0.23 8.76
N SER A 331 -20.12 1.45 9.23
CA SER A 331 -20.74 1.69 10.55
C SER A 331 -22.16 1.09 10.61
N GLU A 332 -22.44 0.32 11.68
CA GLU A 332 -23.75 -0.30 11.96
C GLU A 332 -24.85 0.72 12.31
N ALA A 333 -24.52 2.02 12.45
CA ALA A 333 -25.49 3.06 12.80
C ALA A 333 -26.52 3.40 11.69
N ALA A 334 -26.68 2.54 10.68
CA ALA A 334 -27.74 2.61 9.71
C ALA A 334 -28.79 1.51 9.98
N VAL A 335 -29.78 1.91 10.79
CA VAL A 335 -31.11 1.32 11.05
C VAL A 335 -31.25 0.51 12.34
N ASP A 336 -31.83 1.19 13.33
CA ASP A 336 -32.85 0.79 14.32
C ASP A 336 -32.68 -0.48 15.16
N ASP A 337 -32.67 -0.24 16.48
CA ASP A 337 -32.98 -1.12 17.61
C ASP A 337 -32.14 -2.39 17.85
N GLY A 338 -31.41 -2.37 18.96
CA GLY A 338 -31.20 -3.57 19.78
C GLY A 338 -29.84 -4.24 19.64
N THR A 339 -28.89 -3.77 20.46
CA THR A 339 -27.90 -4.58 21.20
C THR A 339 -27.37 -5.83 20.46
N GLY A 340 -26.28 -5.66 19.72
CA GLY A 340 -25.51 -6.76 19.15
C GLY A 340 -24.07 -6.75 19.69
N ALA A 341 -23.64 -7.87 20.26
CA ALA A 341 -22.31 -8.06 20.83
C ALA A 341 -21.27 -8.44 19.75
N VAL A 342 -20.03 -7.97 19.95
CA VAL A 342 -18.86 -8.27 19.12
C VAL A 342 -18.43 -9.73 19.33
N HIS A 343 -18.38 -10.53 18.26
CA HIS A 343 -17.81 -11.88 18.26
C HIS A 343 -16.51 -11.93 17.43
N LYS A 344 -15.39 -11.98 18.17
CA LYS A 344 -14.11 -12.70 17.95
C LYS A 344 -13.62 -12.95 16.51
N LEU A 345 -12.54 -12.26 16.12
CA LEU A 345 -11.39 -12.82 15.38
C LEU A 345 -10.45 -13.43 16.41
#